data_AF-A0A947XTR7-F1
#
_entry.id   AF-A0A947XTR7-F1
#
_cell.length_a   1.000
_cell.length_b   1.000
_cell.length_c   1.000
_cell.angle_alpha   90.00
_cell.angle_beta   90.00
_cell.angle_gamma   90.00
#
_symmetry.space_group_name_H-M   'P 1'
#
loop_
_entity.id
_entity.type
_entity.pdbx_description
1 polymer ?
#
loop_
_entity_poly.entity_id
_entity_poly.type
_entity_poly.pdbx_seq_one_letter_code
_entity_poly.pdbx_strand_id
1 'polypeptide(L)'
;MKKHRSKKVVGHNAPSRQLVEVSPHRTTGGLQVEELTPYPAEYESPHEKLVIPRLLLCKNIKRVYSQQERTYLDQDGVERQYIADFMVEHGDIETLLEIKPLEFLFHPGHLPKYLSIAKHFRKTKQAFAFIVDEQLFCEPQKTNTNLLMRYLTSPLPCEALARVTEAFQRKQTMAISELCDTAPCSLAEAYTLIAQRQLCFDWSQKLTKSTLVSLPDQPLKGLFLEDILRSTQHGDLLAALALGRGTPDQYRLEITTARRQTRPPLTPWNFVGGFSKAPPLRDLGASELSPRKSWERRDRAPGQATKPNNA
;
A
#
# COMPACT_ATOMS: atom_id res chain seq x y z
N MET A 1 9.42 -34.46 9.78
CA MET A 1 9.11 -33.07 10.19
C MET A 1 7.61 -32.94 10.38
N LYS A 2 7.13 -32.76 11.62
CA LYS A 2 5.70 -32.52 11.88
C LYS A 2 5.35 -31.13 11.34
N LYS A 3 4.47 -31.06 10.33
CA LYS A 3 3.88 -29.79 9.89
C LYS A 3 3.10 -29.21 11.06
N HIS A 4 3.64 -28.16 11.67
CA HIS A 4 2.86 -27.34 12.60
C HIS A 4 1.74 -26.70 11.79
N ARG A 5 0.54 -27.28 11.84
CA ARG A 5 -0.66 -26.59 11.35
C ARG A 5 -0.82 -25.35 12.22
N SER A 6 -0.54 -24.18 11.65
CA SER A 6 -0.83 -22.91 12.27
C SER A 6 -2.33 -22.85 12.58
N LYS A 7 -2.68 -22.40 13.79
CA LYS A 7 -4.09 -22.26 14.19
C LYS A 7 -4.72 -21.17 13.34
N LYS A 8 -5.84 -21.49 12.68
CA LYS A 8 -6.63 -20.52 11.91
C LYS A 8 -7.03 -19.37 12.84
N VAL A 9 -6.73 -18.14 12.44
CA VAL A 9 -7.17 -16.95 13.18
C VAL A 9 -8.69 -16.89 13.08
N VAL A 10 -9.37 -16.83 14.24
CA VAL A 10 -10.83 -16.82 14.30
C VAL A 10 -11.30 -15.39 14.56
N GLY A 11 -12.18 -14.88 13.70
CA GLY A 11 -12.82 -13.57 13.85
C GLY A 11 -13.50 -13.11 12.57
N HIS A 12 -14.33 -12.07 12.69
CA HIS A 12 -15.00 -11.47 11.54
C HIS A 12 -13.94 -10.86 10.59
N ASN A 13 -14.02 -11.18 9.29
CA ASN A 13 -13.05 -10.79 8.27
C ASN A 13 -11.60 -11.26 8.53
N ALA A 14 -11.40 -12.27 9.39
CA ALA A 14 -10.10 -12.91 9.54
C ALA A 14 -9.63 -13.51 8.21
N PRO A 15 -8.31 -13.50 7.93
CA PRO A 15 -7.79 -14.02 6.67
C PRO A 15 -8.18 -15.51 6.52
N SER A 16 -8.61 -15.88 5.31
CA SER A 16 -9.12 -17.24 5.03
C SER A 16 -8.07 -18.33 5.27
N ARG A 17 -6.79 -17.99 5.13
CA ARG A 17 -5.61 -18.80 5.46
C ARG A 17 -4.51 -17.91 6.03
N GLN A 18 -3.59 -18.51 6.77
CA GLN A 18 -2.40 -17.82 7.27
C GLN A 18 -1.21 -18.16 6.38
N LEU A 19 -0.57 -17.15 5.80
CA LEU A 19 0.51 -17.31 4.82
C LEU A 19 1.91 -17.36 5.41
N VAL A 20 2.02 -17.41 6.74
CA VAL A 20 3.28 -17.44 7.48
C VAL A 20 3.95 -18.82 7.37
N GLU A 21 4.14 -19.30 6.15
CA GLU A 21 5.21 -20.24 5.79
C GLU A 21 6.16 -19.48 4.86
N VAL A 22 7.32 -19.09 5.39
CA VAL A 22 8.39 -18.42 4.65
C VAL A 22 8.90 -19.40 3.59
N SER A 23 8.52 -19.21 2.33
CA SER A 23 9.07 -19.99 1.22
C SER A 23 10.19 -19.18 0.57
N PRO A 24 11.43 -19.70 0.49
CA PRO A 24 12.56 -18.96 -0.10
C PRO A 24 12.37 -18.61 -1.57
N HIS A 25 11.39 -19.22 -2.25
CA HIS A 25 11.07 -18.99 -3.65
C HIS A 25 9.83 -18.11 -3.85
N ARG A 26 9.18 -17.64 -2.78
CA ARG A 26 7.98 -16.77 -2.86
C ARG A 26 8.20 -15.48 -2.08
N THR A 27 7.57 -14.41 -2.56
CA THR A 27 7.50 -13.15 -1.82
C THR A 27 6.30 -13.22 -0.88
N THR A 28 6.48 -13.81 0.31
CA THR A 28 5.46 -13.83 1.35
C THR A 28 5.83 -12.95 2.53
N GLY A 29 4.82 -12.37 3.19
CA GLY A 29 5.00 -11.60 4.41
C GLY A 29 3.72 -10.91 4.83
N GLY A 30 3.80 -10.00 5.79
CA GLY A 30 2.67 -9.16 6.18
C GLY A 30 3.11 -7.86 6.81
N LEU A 31 2.23 -6.86 6.77
CA LEU A 31 2.41 -5.58 7.45
C LEU A 31 1.27 -5.40 8.45
N GLN A 32 1.62 -5.05 9.69
CA GLN A 32 0.66 -4.75 10.74
C GLN A 32 0.83 -3.30 11.19
N VAL A 33 -0.25 -2.52 11.08
CA VAL A 33 -0.39 -1.18 11.64
C VAL A 33 -1.61 -1.21 12.55
N GLU A 34 -1.38 -1.01 13.84
CA GLU A 34 -2.43 -0.93 14.87
C GLU A 34 -3.48 0.09 14.41
N GLU A 35 -4.77 -0.25 14.51
CA GLU A 35 -5.94 0.46 13.96
C GLU A 35 -6.29 0.20 12.48
N LEU A 36 -5.31 0.12 11.58
CA LEU A 36 -5.58 0.01 10.14
C LEU A 36 -5.67 -1.43 9.63
N THR A 37 -4.97 -2.35 10.28
CA THR A 37 -4.93 -3.75 9.87
C THR A 37 -5.30 -4.61 11.08
N PRO A 38 -6.60 -4.96 11.26
CA PRO A 38 -7.05 -5.77 12.39
C PRO A 38 -6.31 -7.12 12.48
N TYR A 39 -5.95 -7.64 11.32
CA TYR A 39 -5.02 -8.74 11.12
C TYR A 39 -3.86 -8.25 10.26
N PRO A 40 -2.67 -8.85 10.32
CA PRO A 40 -1.60 -8.53 9.38
C PRO A 40 -2.13 -8.52 7.94
N ALA A 41 -1.87 -7.45 7.20
CA ALA A 41 -2.13 -7.41 5.78
C ALA A 41 -1.06 -8.27 5.09
N GLU A 42 -1.40 -9.54 4.86
CA GLU A 42 -0.51 -10.53 4.26
C GLU A 42 -0.42 -10.34 2.74
N TYR A 43 0.72 -10.69 2.16
CA TYR A 43 0.98 -10.64 0.72
C TYR A 43 1.71 -11.90 0.26
N GLU A 44 1.49 -12.30 -1.00
CA GLU A 44 2.14 -13.42 -1.70
C GLU A 44 2.88 -13.02 -2.98
N SER A 45 2.76 -11.75 -3.37
CA SER A 45 3.42 -11.22 -4.56
C SER A 45 4.11 -9.87 -4.29
N PRO A 46 5.12 -9.51 -5.09
CA PRO A 46 5.72 -8.17 -5.03
C PRO A 46 4.71 -7.04 -5.24
N HIS A 47 3.67 -7.26 -6.05
CA HIS A 47 2.63 -6.26 -6.30
C HIS A 47 1.74 -6.04 -5.08
N GLU A 48 1.31 -7.13 -4.42
CA GLU A 48 0.58 -7.04 -3.15
C GLU A 48 1.42 -6.38 -2.05
N LYS A 49 2.72 -6.70 -1.96
CA LYS A 49 3.63 -6.04 -1.03
C LYS A 49 3.68 -4.52 -1.24
N LEU A 50 3.62 -4.06 -2.49
CA LEU A 50 3.67 -2.64 -2.85
C LEU A 50 2.34 -1.92 -2.64
N VAL A 51 1.20 -2.60 -2.77
CA VAL A 51 -0.10 -1.97 -2.62
C VAL A 51 -0.42 -1.67 -1.16
N ILE A 52 0.00 -2.54 -0.22
CA ILE A 52 -0.38 -2.38 1.20
C ILE A 52 0.02 -1.00 1.74
N PRO A 53 1.29 -0.53 1.63
CA PRO A 53 1.64 0.80 2.15
C PRO A 53 0.87 1.94 1.47
N ARG A 54 0.56 1.82 0.17
CA ARG A 54 -0.25 2.81 -0.55
C ARG A 54 -1.67 2.87 0.02
N LEU A 55 -2.30 1.72 0.30
CA LEU A 55 -3.63 1.65 0.91
C LEU A 55 -3.65 2.24 2.32
N LEU A 56 -2.64 1.95 3.14
CA LEU A 56 -2.54 2.47 4.50
C LEU A 56 -2.33 3.99 4.56
N LEU A 57 -1.75 4.57 3.50
CA LEU A 57 -1.57 6.02 3.34
C LEU A 57 -2.82 6.71 2.79
N CYS A 58 -3.84 5.97 2.35
CA CYS A 58 -5.08 6.55 1.90
C CYS A 58 -5.88 7.10 3.09
N LYS A 59 -6.39 8.32 2.95
CA LYS A 59 -7.16 9.01 3.96
C LYS A 59 -8.51 8.34 4.22
N ASN A 60 -9.18 7.89 3.17
CA ASN A 60 -10.52 7.30 3.28
C ASN A 60 -10.52 5.84 3.75
N ILE A 61 -9.37 5.17 3.78
CA ILE A 61 -9.26 3.77 4.20
C ILE A 61 -9.29 3.68 5.73
N LYS A 62 -10.30 2.99 6.25
CA LYS A 62 -10.46 2.70 7.68
C LYS A 62 -9.72 1.42 8.05
N ARG A 63 -9.89 0.36 7.25
CA ARG A 63 -9.30 -0.96 7.51
C ARG A 63 -8.90 -1.68 6.24
N VAL A 64 -7.84 -2.49 6.33
CA VAL A 64 -7.37 -3.38 5.27
C VAL A 64 -7.33 -4.81 5.80
N TYR A 65 -7.93 -5.73 5.05
CA TYR A 65 -7.97 -7.15 5.32
C TYR A 65 -7.36 -7.90 4.14
N SER A 66 -6.58 -8.94 4.42
CA SER A 66 -6.03 -9.82 3.38
C SER A 66 -6.92 -11.04 3.19
N GLN A 67 -6.88 -11.62 1.99
CA GLN A 67 -7.34 -12.99 1.71
C GLN A 67 -8.81 -13.28 2.06
N GLN A 68 -9.73 -12.42 1.60
CA GLN A 68 -11.15 -12.57 1.87
C GLN A 68 -11.78 -13.58 0.92
N GLU A 69 -12.25 -14.70 1.47
CA GLU A 69 -12.93 -15.76 0.72
C GLU A 69 -14.37 -15.35 0.39
N ARG A 70 -14.78 -15.61 -0.86
CA ARG A 70 -16.12 -15.36 -1.41
C ARG A 70 -16.48 -16.51 -2.35
N THR A 71 -17.77 -16.67 -2.62
CA THR A 71 -18.22 -17.54 -3.72
C THR A 71 -18.61 -16.71 -4.93
N TYR A 72 -18.50 -17.32 -6.11
CA TYR A 72 -19.01 -16.74 -7.36
C TYR A 72 -19.52 -17.84 -8.28
N LEU A 73 -20.38 -17.47 -9.23
CA LEU A 73 -20.81 -18.35 -10.30
C LEU A 73 -19.89 -18.15 -11.51
N ASP A 74 -19.29 -19.23 -12.00
CA ASP A 74 -18.48 -19.19 -13.21
C ASP A 74 -19.32 -19.07 -14.49
N GLN A 75 -18.68 -19.19 -15.66
CA GLN A 75 -19.33 -19.04 -16.97
C GLN A 75 -20.38 -20.13 -17.23
N ASP A 76 -20.21 -21.30 -16.62
CA ASP A 76 -21.10 -22.45 -16.76
C ASP A 76 -22.18 -22.48 -15.67
N GLY A 77 -22.24 -21.42 -14.84
CA GLY A 77 -23.15 -21.32 -13.71
C GLY A 77 -22.77 -22.19 -12.51
N VAL A 78 -21.55 -22.72 -12.48
CA VAL A 78 -21.05 -23.55 -11.39
C VAL A 78 -20.53 -22.64 -10.28
N GLU A 79 -20.91 -22.93 -9.03
CA GLU A 79 -20.38 -22.21 -7.87
C GLU A 79 -18.92 -22.57 -7.62
N ARG A 80 -18.08 -21.53 -7.49
CA ARG A 80 -16.64 -21.63 -7.27
C ARG A 80 -16.25 -20.76 -6.10
N GLN A 81 -15.18 -21.15 -5.41
CA GLN A 81 -14.52 -20.32 -4.41
C GLN A 81 -13.56 -19.32 -5.08
N TYR A 82 -13.52 -18.12 -4.52
CA TYR A 82 -12.59 -17.07 -4.88
C TYR A 82 -12.03 -16.42 -3.62
N ILE A 83 -10.75 -16.09 -3.64
CA ILE A 83 -10.07 -15.40 -2.54
C ILE A 83 -9.58 -14.08 -3.12
N ALA A 84 -10.15 -12.97 -2.67
CA ALA A 84 -9.64 -11.65 -3.03
C ALA A 84 -8.31 -11.39 -2.33
N ASP A 85 -7.38 -10.76 -3.04
CA ASP A 85 -6.07 -10.41 -2.47
C ASP A 85 -6.25 -9.52 -1.23
N PHE A 86 -7.10 -8.48 -1.33
CA PHE A 86 -7.48 -7.64 -0.20
C PHE A 86 -8.99 -7.31 -0.18
N MET A 87 -9.46 -6.89 0.99
CA MET A 87 -10.70 -6.12 1.15
C MET A 87 -10.36 -4.87 1.94
N VAL A 88 -10.93 -3.74 1.53
CA VAL A 88 -10.77 -2.47 2.23
C VAL A 88 -12.11 -1.91 2.67
N GLU A 89 -12.16 -1.39 3.88
CA GLU A 89 -13.26 -0.56 4.37
C GLU A 89 -12.91 0.91 4.11
N HIS A 90 -13.73 1.61 3.36
CA HIS A 90 -13.61 3.06 3.16
C HIS A 90 -14.99 3.71 3.16
N GLY A 91 -15.17 4.77 3.93
CA GLY A 91 -16.51 5.28 4.24
C GLY A 91 -17.40 4.17 4.82
N ASP A 92 -18.57 3.94 4.22
CA ASP A 92 -19.51 2.88 4.58
C ASP A 92 -19.53 1.74 3.53
N ILE A 93 -18.46 1.65 2.73
CA ILE A 93 -18.34 0.71 1.61
C ILE A 93 -17.18 -0.26 1.89
N GLU A 94 -17.46 -1.55 1.74
CA GLU A 94 -16.43 -2.58 1.64
C GLU A 94 -16.13 -2.84 0.17
N THR A 95 -14.86 -2.78 -0.22
CA THR A 95 -14.42 -3.07 -1.60
C THR A 95 -13.41 -4.21 -1.61
N LEU A 96 -13.73 -5.26 -2.36
CA LEU A 96 -12.80 -6.33 -2.68
C LEU A 96 -11.80 -5.85 -3.74
N LEU A 97 -10.52 -6.07 -3.50
CA LEU A 97 -9.43 -5.66 -4.38
C LEU A 97 -8.68 -6.89 -4.88
N GLU A 98 -8.53 -6.96 -6.20
CA GLU A 98 -7.64 -7.93 -6.86
C GLU A 98 -6.41 -7.20 -7.41
N ILE A 99 -5.22 -7.69 -7.05
CA ILE A 99 -3.94 -7.12 -7.45
C ILE A 99 -3.30 -8.01 -8.50
N LYS A 100 -3.23 -7.54 -9.75
CA LYS A 100 -2.65 -8.33 -10.85
C LYS A 100 -1.88 -7.45 -11.82
N PRO A 101 -0.80 -7.96 -12.43
CA PRO A 101 -0.22 -7.30 -13.59
C PRO A 101 -1.27 -7.11 -14.67
N LEU A 102 -1.23 -5.96 -15.36
CA LEU A 102 -2.20 -5.67 -16.42
C LEU A 102 -2.22 -6.78 -17.48
N GLU A 103 -1.05 -7.24 -17.93
CA GLU A 103 -0.92 -8.32 -18.92
C GLU A 103 -1.56 -9.64 -18.47
N PHE A 104 -1.50 -9.95 -17.17
CA PHE A 104 -2.07 -11.16 -16.61
C PHE A 104 -3.59 -11.12 -16.67
N LEU A 105 -4.16 -9.97 -16.29
CA LEU A 105 -5.60 -9.77 -16.23
C LEU A 105 -6.27 -9.92 -17.60
N PHE A 106 -5.59 -9.49 -18.66
CA PHE A 106 -6.10 -9.51 -20.03
C PHE A 106 -5.63 -10.70 -20.86
N HIS A 107 -4.87 -11.62 -20.28
CA HIS A 107 -4.53 -12.87 -20.94
C HIS A 107 -5.80 -13.68 -21.25
N PRO A 108 -5.97 -14.26 -22.46
CA PRO A 108 -7.19 -14.97 -22.85
C PRO A 108 -7.60 -16.11 -21.90
N GLY A 109 -6.63 -16.76 -21.26
CA GLY A 109 -6.89 -17.82 -20.27
C GLY A 109 -7.33 -17.32 -18.89
N HIS A 110 -7.21 -16.02 -18.59
CA HIS A 110 -7.51 -15.44 -17.27
C HIS A 110 -8.70 -14.49 -17.31
N LEU A 111 -8.83 -13.70 -18.37
CA LEU A 111 -9.89 -12.71 -18.54
C LEU A 111 -11.31 -13.29 -18.32
N PRO A 112 -11.67 -14.47 -18.86
CA PRO A 112 -13.01 -15.03 -18.66
C PRO A 112 -13.35 -15.31 -17.19
N LYS A 113 -12.37 -15.79 -16.40
CA LYS A 113 -12.53 -16.01 -14.96
C LYS A 113 -12.87 -14.70 -14.24
N TYR A 114 -12.08 -13.65 -14.49
CA TYR A 114 -12.27 -12.37 -13.82
C TYR A 114 -13.55 -11.66 -14.24
N LEU A 115 -13.99 -11.81 -15.50
CA LEU A 115 -15.29 -11.35 -15.94
C LEU A 115 -16.45 -12.05 -15.21
N SER A 116 -16.36 -13.37 -14.99
CA SER A 116 -17.39 -14.10 -14.22
C SER A 116 -17.46 -13.64 -12.77
N ILE A 117 -16.30 -13.48 -12.12
CA ILE A 117 -16.22 -12.94 -10.74
C ILE A 117 -16.88 -11.55 -10.67
N ALA A 118 -16.46 -10.64 -11.54
CA ALA A 118 -16.98 -9.27 -11.58
C ALA A 118 -18.48 -9.20 -11.88
N LYS A 119 -18.98 -10.02 -12.83
CA LYS A 119 -20.42 -10.13 -13.12
C LYS A 119 -21.20 -10.63 -11.91
N HIS A 120 -20.68 -11.64 -11.23
CA HIS A 120 -21.30 -12.19 -10.03
C HIS A 120 -21.38 -11.12 -8.92
N PHE A 121 -20.27 -10.46 -8.61
CA PHE A 121 -20.22 -9.41 -7.57
C PHE A 121 -21.09 -8.21 -7.88
N ARG A 122 -21.15 -7.78 -9.15
CA ARG A 122 -22.11 -6.75 -9.57
C ARG A 122 -23.56 -7.19 -9.31
N LYS A 123 -23.90 -8.43 -9.66
CA LYS A 123 -25.26 -8.99 -9.45
C LYS A 123 -25.62 -9.06 -7.96
N THR A 124 -24.64 -9.39 -7.11
CA THR A 124 -24.83 -9.49 -5.65
C THR A 124 -24.53 -8.19 -4.90
N LYS A 125 -24.34 -7.07 -5.61
CA LYS A 125 -24.05 -5.73 -5.06
C LYS A 125 -22.79 -5.67 -4.18
N GLN A 126 -21.80 -6.50 -4.46
CA GLN A 126 -20.49 -6.44 -3.81
C GLN A 126 -19.56 -5.53 -4.64
N ALA A 127 -18.92 -4.55 -3.99
CA ALA A 127 -17.97 -3.68 -4.67
C ALA A 127 -16.65 -4.44 -4.92
N PHE A 128 -16.17 -4.36 -6.15
CA PHE A 128 -14.97 -5.05 -6.61
C PHE A 128 -14.15 -4.11 -7.48
N ALA A 129 -12.83 -4.17 -7.36
CA ALA A 129 -11.92 -3.37 -8.18
C ALA A 129 -10.58 -4.09 -8.41
N PHE A 130 -9.90 -3.69 -9.48
CA PHE A 130 -8.55 -4.14 -9.79
C PHE A 130 -7.56 -3.02 -9.47
N ILE A 131 -6.41 -3.40 -8.90
CA ILE A 131 -5.22 -2.56 -8.90
C ILE A 131 -4.14 -3.28 -9.71
N VAL A 132 -3.63 -2.58 -10.71
CA VAL A 132 -2.57 -3.09 -11.58
C VAL A 132 -1.27 -2.39 -11.30
N ASP A 133 -0.20 -3.01 -11.75
CA ASP A 133 1.15 -2.54 -11.52
C ASP A 133 1.44 -1.18 -12.15
N GLU A 134 0.77 -0.78 -13.24
CA GLU A 134 0.88 0.59 -13.76
C GLU A 134 0.47 1.66 -12.72
N GLN A 135 -0.57 1.40 -11.94
CA GLN A 135 -1.02 2.29 -10.85
C GLN A 135 -0.04 2.26 -9.65
N LEU A 136 0.59 1.09 -9.40
CA LEU A 136 1.60 0.94 -8.34
C LEU A 136 2.93 1.63 -8.69
N PHE A 137 3.29 1.67 -9.97
CA PHE A 137 4.54 2.25 -10.47
C PHE A 137 4.41 3.70 -10.94
N CYS A 138 3.25 4.32 -10.77
CA CYS A 138 3.03 5.71 -11.12
C CYS A 138 3.89 6.65 -10.24
N GLU A 139 4.74 7.45 -10.88
CA GLU A 139 5.50 8.52 -10.24
C GLU A 139 4.72 9.84 -10.29
N PRO A 140 4.84 10.72 -9.29
CA PRO A 140 5.76 10.64 -8.14
C PRO A 140 5.21 9.85 -6.95
N GLN A 141 3.96 9.36 -7.06
CA GLN A 141 3.30 8.72 -5.94
C GLN A 141 4.13 7.55 -5.39
N LYS A 142 4.66 6.66 -6.24
CA LYS A 142 5.48 5.52 -5.79
C LYS A 142 6.64 5.96 -4.90
N THR A 143 7.40 6.96 -5.32
CA THR A 143 8.49 7.55 -4.54
C THR A 143 8.00 8.07 -3.18
N ASN A 144 6.86 8.78 -3.16
CA ASN A 144 6.26 9.30 -1.93
C ASN A 144 5.85 8.19 -0.97
N THR A 145 5.22 7.12 -1.47
CA THR A 145 4.85 5.97 -0.63
C THR A 145 6.07 5.25 -0.05
N ASN A 146 7.12 5.06 -0.84
CA ASN A 146 8.36 4.43 -0.35
C ASN A 146 9.06 5.25 0.75
N LEU A 147 8.90 6.57 0.72
CA LEU A 147 9.37 7.46 1.79
C LEU A 147 8.46 7.35 3.01
N LEU A 148 7.17 7.61 2.85
CA LEU A 148 6.19 7.73 3.93
C LEU A 148 5.91 6.41 4.66
N MET A 149 6.05 5.27 3.99
CA MET A 149 5.85 3.96 4.63
C MET A 149 6.79 3.72 5.81
N ARG A 150 7.93 4.41 5.86
CA ARG A 150 8.90 4.34 6.96
C ARG A 150 8.41 5.05 8.23
N TYR A 151 7.43 5.93 8.07
CA TYR A 151 6.90 6.78 9.14
C TYR A 151 5.49 6.37 9.58
N LEU A 152 4.85 5.42 8.89
CA LEU A 152 3.50 4.93 9.20
C LEU A 152 3.29 4.60 10.68
N THR A 153 4.26 3.92 11.30
CA THR A 153 4.20 3.49 12.71
C THR A 153 5.21 4.24 13.58
N SER A 154 5.78 5.35 13.10
CA SER A 154 6.74 6.11 13.89
C SER A 154 6.02 6.80 15.06
N PRO A 155 6.59 6.78 16.28
CA PRO A 155 5.99 7.47 17.39
C PRO A 155 5.98 8.97 17.13
N LEU A 156 4.88 9.63 17.54
CA LEU A 156 4.74 11.07 17.48
C LEU A 156 4.63 11.61 18.91
N PRO A 157 5.36 12.68 19.30
CA PRO A 157 5.16 13.31 20.60
C PRO A 157 3.72 13.81 20.74
N CYS A 158 3.10 13.61 21.91
CA CYS A 158 1.69 13.93 22.13
C CYS A 158 1.32 15.37 21.76
N GLU A 159 2.25 16.31 21.94
CA GLU A 159 2.04 17.73 21.69
C GLU A 159 2.30 18.15 20.23
N ALA A 160 2.94 17.32 19.41
CA ALA A 160 3.37 17.71 18.07
C ALA A 160 2.18 18.08 17.17
N LEU A 161 1.10 17.29 17.23
CA LEU A 161 -0.12 17.58 16.47
C LEU A 161 -0.77 18.89 16.92
N ALA A 162 -0.78 19.19 18.22
CA ALA A 162 -1.36 20.41 18.76
C ALA A 162 -0.61 21.66 18.27
N ARG A 163 0.74 21.64 18.35
CA ARG A 163 1.60 22.73 17.85
C ARG A 163 1.41 22.96 16.35
N VAL A 164 1.39 21.88 15.57
CA VAL A 164 1.18 21.95 14.13
C VAL A 164 -0.20 22.52 13.80
N THR A 165 -1.25 22.05 14.49
CA THR A 165 -2.62 22.56 14.30
C THR A 165 -2.73 24.05 14.61
N GLU A 166 -2.05 24.52 15.67
CA GLU A 166 -2.00 25.94 16.04
C GLU A 166 -1.34 26.79 14.93
N ALA A 167 -0.24 26.32 14.33
CA ALA A 167 0.42 27.03 13.24
C ALA A 167 -0.47 27.19 11.98
N PHE A 168 -1.39 26.25 11.74
CA PHE A 168 -2.37 26.35 10.65
C PHE A 168 -3.57 27.27 10.95
N GLN A 169 -3.71 27.82 12.16
CA GLN A 169 -4.80 28.77 12.47
C GLN A 169 -4.71 30.06 11.64
N ARG A 170 -3.48 30.48 11.27
CA ARG A 170 -3.23 31.73 10.54
C ARG A 170 -3.04 31.54 9.04
N LYS A 171 -2.72 30.32 8.61
CA LYS A 171 -2.46 29.96 7.20
C LYS A 171 -3.04 28.60 6.91
N GLN A 172 -3.78 28.45 5.81
CA GLN A 172 -4.35 27.16 5.42
C GLN A 172 -3.31 26.19 4.86
N THR A 173 -2.23 26.69 4.27
CA THR A 173 -1.13 25.87 3.74
C THR A 173 0.21 26.44 4.15
N MET A 174 1.20 25.57 4.25
CA MET A 174 2.57 25.94 4.61
C MET A 174 3.55 24.96 3.96
N ALA A 175 4.73 25.43 3.54
CA ALA A 175 5.77 24.51 3.12
C ALA A 175 6.26 23.70 4.33
N ILE A 176 6.69 22.45 4.14
CA ILE A 176 7.20 21.63 5.24
C ILE A 176 8.36 22.32 5.98
N SER A 177 9.26 22.98 5.27
CA SER A 177 10.34 23.77 5.89
C SER A 177 9.80 24.90 6.77
N GLU A 178 8.82 25.64 6.28
CA GLU A 178 8.20 26.75 7.02
C GLU A 178 7.39 26.24 8.23
N LEU A 179 6.76 25.07 8.11
CA LEU A 179 6.07 24.42 9.23
C LEU A 179 7.04 24.04 10.34
N CYS A 180 8.20 23.45 9.99
CA CYS A 180 9.24 23.11 10.94
C CYS A 180 9.76 24.34 11.70
N ASP A 181 9.82 25.49 11.03
CA ASP A 181 10.24 26.77 11.62
C ASP A 181 9.15 27.40 12.51
N THR A 182 7.88 27.30 12.10
CA THR A 182 6.75 27.98 12.76
C THR A 182 6.18 27.19 13.94
N ALA A 183 6.00 25.89 13.78
CA ALA A 183 5.62 24.96 14.84
C ALA A 183 6.81 24.05 15.07
N PRO A 184 7.74 24.39 16.00
CA PRO A 184 9.01 23.69 16.18
C PRO A 184 8.81 22.18 16.21
N CYS A 185 9.04 21.57 15.05
CA CYS A 185 8.89 20.16 14.76
C CYS A 185 9.95 19.78 13.73
N SER A 186 10.50 18.59 13.92
CA SER A 186 11.49 18.00 13.03
C SER A 186 10.85 17.59 11.71
N LEU A 187 11.68 17.46 10.68
CA LEU A 187 11.25 16.91 9.39
C LEU A 187 10.68 15.49 9.53
N ALA A 188 11.20 14.70 10.47
CA ALA A 188 10.68 13.37 10.77
C ALA A 188 9.27 13.44 11.34
N GLU A 189 8.98 14.35 12.26
CA GLU A 189 7.62 14.57 12.79
C GLU A 189 6.66 15.03 11.69
N ALA A 190 7.08 15.93 10.80
CA ALA A 190 6.26 16.34 9.66
C ALA A 190 5.91 15.15 8.75
N TYR A 191 6.89 14.29 8.41
CA TYR A 191 6.62 13.08 7.62
C TYR A 191 5.79 12.04 8.37
N THR A 192 5.95 11.90 9.68
CA THR A 192 5.08 11.06 10.52
C THR A 192 3.65 11.56 10.51
N LEU A 193 3.42 12.86 10.66
CA LEU A 193 2.10 13.47 10.57
C LEU A 193 1.44 13.25 9.20
N ILE A 194 2.22 13.35 8.10
CA ILE A 194 1.72 13.04 6.75
C ILE A 194 1.40 11.54 6.63
N ALA A 195 2.30 10.65 7.07
CA ALA A 195 2.12 9.21 6.97
C ALA A 195 0.93 8.71 7.82
N GLN A 196 0.69 9.33 8.96
CA GLN A 196 -0.45 9.08 9.85
C GLN A 196 -1.72 9.84 9.43
N ARG A 197 -1.70 10.49 8.26
CA ARG A 197 -2.85 11.16 7.62
C ARG A 197 -3.38 12.36 8.39
N GLN A 198 -2.57 12.91 9.30
CA GLN A 198 -2.84 14.14 10.06
C GLN A 198 -2.47 15.40 9.28
N LEU A 199 -1.60 15.27 8.27
CA LEU A 199 -1.33 16.30 7.28
C LEU A 199 -1.54 15.77 5.87
N CYS A 200 -2.02 16.64 4.99
CA CYS A 200 -2.28 16.34 3.60
C CYS A 200 -1.34 17.13 2.70
N PHE A 201 -1.00 16.56 1.54
CA PHE A 201 -0.26 17.23 0.47
C PHE A 201 -0.81 16.79 -0.90
N ASP A 202 -0.40 17.46 -1.97
CA ASP A 202 -0.71 17.07 -3.34
C ASP A 202 0.13 15.88 -3.79
N TRP A 203 -0.50 14.71 -3.90
CA TRP A 203 0.15 13.46 -4.29
C TRP A 203 0.57 13.40 -5.77
N SER A 204 0.12 14.34 -6.60
CA SER A 204 0.60 14.49 -7.98
C SER A 204 2.02 15.06 -8.05
N GLN A 205 2.54 15.58 -6.93
CA GLN A 205 3.87 16.15 -6.82
C GLN A 205 4.80 15.30 -5.96
N LYS A 206 6.10 15.39 -6.23
CA LYS A 206 7.11 14.73 -5.41
C LYS A 206 7.19 15.42 -4.05
N LEU A 207 7.16 14.63 -2.98
CA LEU A 207 7.31 15.12 -1.62
C LEU A 207 8.73 15.62 -1.38
N THR A 208 8.84 16.90 -1.01
CA THR A 208 10.09 17.63 -0.75
C THR A 208 9.87 18.59 0.42
N LYS A 209 10.93 19.22 0.92
CA LYS A 209 10.83 20.21 2.01
C LYS A 209 10.02 21.46 1.61
N SER A 210 9.97 21.79 0.33
CA SER A 210 9.16 22.89 -0.21
C SER A 210 7.72 22.49 -0.53
N THR A 211 7.35 21.22 -0.37
CA THR A 211 5.98 20.77 -0.61
C THR A 211 5.04 21.45 0.37
N LEU A 212 3.95 22.00 -0.16
CA LEU A 212 2.88 22.57 0.64
C LEU A 212 2.09 21.45 1.32
N VAL A 213 1.92 21.58 2.62
CA VAL A 213 1.11 20.72 3.46
C VAL A 213 -0.05 21.52 4.07
N SER A 214 -1.08 20.80 4.46
CA SER A 214 -2.23 21.38 5.13
C SER A 214 -2.85 20.41 6.14
N LEU A 215 -3.69 20.94 7.02
CA LEU A 215 -4.62 20.10 7.77
C LEU A 215 -5.59 19.40 6.80
N PRO A 216 -6.16 18.24 7.19
CA PRO A 216 -7.01 17.48 6.31
C PRO A 216 -8.25 18.28 5.86
N ASP A 217 -8.57 18.20 4.56
CA ASP A 217 -9.71 18.89 3.91
C ASP A 217 -9.61 20.43 3.90
N GLN A 218 -8.41 21.00 4.12
CA GLN A 218 -8.22 22.45 4.19
C GLN A 218 -6.86 22.91 3.65
N PRO A 219 -6.65 23.16 2.35
CA PRO A 219 -7.48 22.85 1.18
C PRO A 219 -7.13 21.48 0.56
N LEU A 220 -6.11 20.79 1.07
CA LEU A 220 -5.63 19.53 0.49
C LEU A 220 -6.38 18.35 1.10
N LYS A 221 -6.78 17.42 0.23
CA LYS A 221 -7.59 16.24 0.63
C LYS A 221 -6.72 15.06 1.07
N GLY A 222 -5.48 14.96 0.60
CA GLY A 222 -4.63 13.78 0.76
C GLY A 222 -4.90 12.75 -0.35
N LEU A 223 -4.45 11.51 -0.14
CA LEU A 223 -4.62 10.42 -1.10
C LEU A 223 -5.90 9.63 -0.81
N PHE A 224 -6.72 9.39 -1.83
CA PHE A 224 -7.90 8.53 -1.75
C PHE A 224 -7.71 7.25 -2.57
N LEU A 225 -8.46 6.20 -2.22
CA LEU A 225 -8.48 4.96 -3.00
C LEU A 225 -8.83 5.21 -4.47
N GLU A 226 -9.80 6.09 -4.72
CA GLU A 226 -10.26 6.46 -6.05
C GLU A 226 -9.15 7.10 -6.90
N ASP A 227 -8.24 7.85 -6.27
CA ASP A 227 -7.09 8.45 -6.95
C ASP A 227 -6.15 7.36 -7.47
N ILE A 228 -5.96 6.27 -6.71
CA ILE A 228 -5.16 5.12 -7.14
C ILE A 228 -5.85 4.43 -8.31
N LEU A 229 -7.15 4.13 -8.17
CA LEU A 229 -7.93 3.42 -9.18
C LEU A 229 -7.99 4.19 -10.51
N ARG A 230 -7.94 5.52 -10.47
CA ARG A 230 -7.99 6.40 -11.66
C ARG A 230 -6.63 6.95 -12.11
N SER A 231 -5.54 6.59 -11.43
CA SER A 231 -4.20 7.19 -11.65
C SER A 231 -3.57 6.93 -13.02
N THR A 232 -4.19 6.12 -13.89
CA THR A 232 -3.62 5.70 -15.18
C THR A 232 -4.65 5.79 -16.28
N GLN A 233 -4.18 5.79 -17.53
CA GLN A 233 -5.02 5.78 -18.73
C GLN A 233 -5.94 4.54 -18.86
N HIS A 234 -5.70 3.50 -18.05
CA HIS A 234 -6.52 2.28 -18.00
C HIS A 234 -7.55 2.29 -16.87
N GLY A 235 -7.67 3.36 -16.09
CA GLY A 235 -8.62 3.45 -14.97
C GLY A 235 -10.05 3.10 -15.40
N ASP A 236 -10.53 3.69 -16.50
CA ASP A 236 -11.87 3.43 -17.03
C ASP A 236 -12.04 1.98 -17.54
N LEU A 237 -10.98 1.43 -18.15
CA LEU A 237 -10.95 0.05 -18.64
C LEU A 237 -11.08 -0.94 -17.48
N LEU A 238 -10.30 -0.71 -16.42
CA LEU A 238 -10.32 -1.53 -15.20
C LEU A 238 -11.65 -1.39 -14.46
N ALA A 239 -12.24 -0.20 -14.41
CA ALA A 239 -13.57 0.01 -13.84
C ALA A 239 -14.65 -0.74 -14.63
N ALA A 240 -14.61 -0.72 -15.97
CA ALA A 240 -15.53 -1.48 -16.81
C ALA A 240 -15.39 -2.99 -16.57
N LEU A 241 -14.15 -3.49 -16.50
CA LEU A 241 -13.85 -4.88 -16.22
C LEU A 241 -14.36 -5.30 -14.83
N ALA A 242 -14.16 -4.46 -13.81
CA ALA A 242 -14.64 -4.69 -12.45
C ALA A 242 -16.17 -4.71 -12.35
N LEU A 243 -16.87 -4.08 -13.30
CA LEU A 243 -18.33 -4.17 -13.48
C LEU A 243 -18.74 -5.37 -14.36
N GLY A 244 -17.82 -6.26 -14.71
CA GLY A 244 -18.09 -7.45 -15.53
C GLY A 244 -18.46 -7.12 -16.98
N ARG A 245 -18.10 -5.92 -17.45
CA ARG A 245 -18.27 -5.51 -18.85
C ARG A 245 -17.04 -5.99 -19.63
N GLY A 246 -17.27 -6.75 -20.70
CA GLY A 246 -16.21 -7.07 -21.63
C GLY A 246 -15.71 -5.80 -22.32
N THR A 247 -14.45 -5.77 -22.70
CA THR A 247 -13.84 -4.62 -23.36
C THR A 247 -13.85 -4.86 -24.87
N PRO A 248 -14.42 -3.95 -25.68
CA PRO A 248 -14.29 -4.01 -27.15
C PRO A 248 -12.85 -3.79 -27.63
N ASP A 249 -11.98 -3.30 -26.75
CA ASP A 249 -10.72 -2.64 -27.10
C ASP A 249 -9.50 -3.56 -26.86
N GLN A 250 -9.51 -4.75 -27.47
CA GLN A 250 -8.31 -5.62 -27.54
C GLN A 250 -7.08 -4.85 -28.07
N TYR A 251 -7.31 -3.89 -28.95
CA TYR A 251 -6.29 -3.01 -29.52
C TYR A 251 -5.55 -2.14 -28.49
N ARG A 252 -6.26 -1.56 -27.49
CA ARG A 252 -5.61 -0.79 -26.41
C ARG A 252 -4.73 -1.65 -25.51
N LEU A 253 -5.06 -2.94 -25.39
CA LEU A 253 -4.28 -3.90 -24.63
C LEU A 253 -2.97 -4.23 -25.34
N GLU A 254 -3.02 -4.53 -26.63
CA GLU A 254 -1.84 -4.81 -27.47
C GLU A 254 -0.81 -3.67 -27.44
N ILE A 255 -1.26 -2.42 -27.52
CA ILE A 255 -0.39 -1.23 -27.41
C ILE A 255 0.28 -1.16 -26.03
N THR A 256 -0.41 -1.59 -24.98
CA THR A 256 0.09 -1.50 -23.61
C THR A 256 1.10 -2.62 -23.30
N THR A 257 0.86 -3.83 -23.79
CA THR A 257 1.83 -4.94 -23.71
C THR A 257 3.12 -4.59 -24.45
N ALA A 258 3.03 -3.92 -25.61
CA ALA A 258 4.19 -3.48 -26.38
C ALA A 258 5.06 -2.44 -25.63
N ARG A 259 4.45 -1.47 -24.94
CA ARG A 259 5.20 -0.46 -24.14
C ARG A 259 5.97 -1.07 -22.97
N ARG A 260 5.54 -2.22 -22.44
CA ARG A 260 6.14 -2.86 -21.26
C ARG A 260 7.38 -3.69 -21.51
N GLN A 261 7.65 -4.07 -22.75
CA GLN A 261 8.90 -4.76 -23.11
C GLN A 261 10.15 -3.94 -22.73
N THR A 262 9.98 -2.65 -22.39
CA THR A 262 11.04 -1.75 -21.92
C THR A 262 11.30 -1.78 -20.40
N ARG A 263 10.46 -2.44 -19.58
CA ARG A 263 10.62 -2.50 -18.12
C ARG A 263 10.98 -3.92 -17.66
N PRO A 264 12.07 -4.11 -16.88
CA PRO A 264 12.40 -5.43 -16.35
C PRO A 264 11.30 -5.90 -15.39
N PRO A 265 10.92 -7.19 -15.40
CA PRO A 265 9.92 -7.72 -14.48
C PRO A 265 10.38 -7.57 -13.03
N LEU A 266 9.42 -7.37 -12.12
CA LEU A 266 9.69 -7.45 -10.69
C LEU A 266 10.12 -8.87 -10.34
N THR A 267 11.39 -9.03 -10.03
CA THR A 267 11.91 -10.25 -9.42
C THR A 267 12.13 -10.03 -7.93
N PRO A 268 12.13 -11.10 -7.11
CA PRO A 268 12.53 -11.01 -5.69
C PRO A 268 13.90 -10.35 -5.49
N TRP A 269 14.76 -10.39 -6.51
CA TRP A 269 16.13 -9.87 -6.50
C TRP A 269 16.25 -8.37 -6.81
N ASN A 270 15.24 -7.78 -7.46
CA ASN A 270 15.23 -6.36 -7.86
C ASN A 270 14.57 -5.43 -6.84
N PHE A 271 14.25 -5.94 -5.63
CA PHE A 271 13.56 -5.19 -4.59
C PHE A 271 14.39 -5.10 -3.30
N VAL A 272 14.76 -3.87 -2.90
CA VAL A 272 15.44 -3.58 -1.63
C VAL A 272 14.48 -2.80 -0.73
N GLY A 273 14.01 -3.42 0.35
CA GLY A 273 13.13 -2.77 1.33
C GLY A 273 12.72 -3.71 2.47
N GLY A 274 13.28 -3.48 3.65
CA GLY A 274 12.88 -4.09 4.92
C GLY A 274 11.99 -3.14 5.72
N PHE A 275 11.05 -3.70 6.49
CA PHE A 275 10.22 -2.94 7.42
C PHE A 275 11.04 -2.66 8.69
N SER A 276 11.74 -1.53 8.73
CA SER A 276 12.44 -1.09 9.95
C SER A 276 11.41 -0.55 10.95
N LYS A 277 11.47 -1.02 12.20
CA LYS A 277 10.64 -0.51 13.31
C LYS A 277 11.11 0.86 13.84
N ALA A 278 12.23 1.40 13.36
CA ALA A 278 12.79 2.67 13.82
C ALA A 278 12.66 3.77 12.75
N PRO A 279 12.39 5.03 13.14
CA PRO A 279 12.30 6.16 12.22
C PRO A 279 13.64 6.35 11.48
N PRO A 280 13.63 6.55 10.15
CA PRO A 280 14.82 6.48 9.31
C PRO A 280 15.73 7.73 9.40
N LEU A 281 15.29 8.80 10.08
CA LEU A 281 16.06 10.03 10.29
C LEU A 281 16.26 10.23 11.80
N ARG A 282 17.28 9.56 12.35
CA ARG A 282 17.94 10.04 13.57
C ARG A 282 19.42 10.25 13.24
N ASP A 283 20.03 11.24 13.87
CA ASP A 283 21.47 11.45 13.72
C ASP A 283 22.21 10.19 14.16
N LEU A 284 23.12 9.73 13.30
CA LEU A 284 23.94 8.55 13.56
C LEU A 284 25.00 8.91 14.61
N GLY A 285 25.12 8.10 15.66
CA GLY A 285 26.23 8.24 16.62
C GLY A 285 27.57 7.85 15.98
N ALA A 286 28.68 8.38 16.51
CA ALA A 286 30.04 8.08 15.99
C ALA A 286 30.38 6.57 15.95
N SER A 287 29.77 5.76 16.82
CA SER A 287 29.90 4.30 16.85
C SER A 287 29.10 3.58 15.74
N GLU A 288 28.14 4.24 15.11
CA GLU A 288 27.29 3.70 14.04
C GLU A 288 27.85 4.00 12.64
N LEU A 289 28.87 4.86 12.55
CA LEU A 289 29.54 5.28 11.30
C LEU A 289 30.68 4.34 10.85
N SER A 290 30.92 3.21 11.53
CA SER A 290 31.96 2.27 11.10
C SER A 290 31.57 1.49 9.83
N PRO A 291 32.54 1.09 8.97
CA PRO A 291 32.23 0.39 7.72
C PRO A 291 31.71 -1.02 7.99
N ARG A 292 30.38 -1.21 7.90
CA ARG A 292 29.71 -2.50 8.09
C ARG A 292 29.80 -3.39 6.85
N LYS A 293 29.99 -4.69 7.07
CA LYS A 293 30.10 -5.73 6.02
C LYS A 293 28.73 -5.94 5.34
N SER A 294 28.73 -6.29 4.05
CA SER A 294 27.53 -6.28 3.20
C SER A 294 26.38 -7.20 3.66
N TRP A 295 26.69 -8.28 4.39
CA TRP A 295 25.67 -9.19 4.94
C TRP A 295 25.00 -8.67 6.22
N GLU A 296 25.59 -7.71 6.93
CA GLU A 296 24.95 -7.06 8.08
C GLU A 296 23.87 -6.04 7.67
N ARG A 297 23.76 -5.73 6.36
CA ARG A 297 22.84 -4.74 5.80
C ARG A 297 21.44 -5.29 5.48
N ARG A 298 21.25 -6.62 5.41
CA ARG A 298 19.98 -7.21 4.93
C ARG A 298 18.77 -6.87 5.81
N ASP A 299 18.97 -6.77 7.12
CA ASP A 299 17.89 -6.55 8.09
C ASP A 299 18.08 -5.28 8.94
N ARG A 300 19.04 -4.41 8.58
CA ARG A 300 19.45 -3.28 9.43
C ARG A 300 19.54 -1.99 8.64
N ALA A 301 18.68 -1.03 8.97
CA ALA A 301 18.85 0.34 8.53
C ALA A 301 20.08 0.98 9.24
N PRO A 302 20.74 1.97 8.61
CA PRO A 302 21.69 2.82 9.31
C PRO A 302 21.06 3.37 10.60
N GLY A 303 21.78 3.33 11.73
CA GLY A 303 21.30 3.90 13.00
C GLY A 303 20.63 2.91 13.96
N GLN A 304 20.93 1.61 13.89
CA GLN A 304 20.56 0.67 14.95
C GLN A 304 21.61 0.67 16.08
N ALA A 305 21.20 1.11 17.27
CA ALA A 305 21.98 0.96 18.51
C ALA A 305 21.93 -0.49 18.97
N THR A 306 23.08 -1.10 19.16
CA THR A 306 23.22 -2.32 19.98
C THR A 306 23.07 -1.91 21.45
N LYS A 307 22.18 -2.55 22.19
CA LYS A 307 22.44 -2.67 23.64
C LYS A 307 23.80 -3.35 23.76
N PRO A 308 24.72 -2.87 24.62
CA PRO A 308 25.90 -3.66 24.92
C PRO A 308 25.42 -5.00 25.48
N ASN A 309 25.91 -6.09 24.89
CA ASN A 309 25.85 -7.38 25.55
C ASN A 309 26.60 -7.23 26.86
N ASN A 310 25.88 -7.06 27.96
CA ASN A 310 26.45 -7.33 29.27
C ASN A 310 26.63 -8.85 29.35
N ALA A 311 27.84 -9.23 29.74
CA ALA A 311 28.29 -10.57 30.04
C ALA A 311 27.39 -11.28 31.06
#